data_AF-I4ZBW4-F1
#
_entry.id   AF-I4ZBW4-F1
#
_cell.length_a   1.000
_cell.length_b   1.000
_cell.length_c   1.000
_cell.angle_alpha   90.00
_cell.angle_beta   90.00
_cell.angle_gamma   90.00
#
_symmetry.space_group_name_H-M   'P 1'
#
loop_
_entity.id
_entity.type
_entity.pdbx_description
1 polymer ?
#
loop_
_entity_poly.entity_id
_entity_poly.type
_entity_poly.pdbx_seq_one_letter_code
_entity_poly.pdbx_strand_id
1 'polypeptide(L)'
;MKYLIIPERSKAKLLPFYFAVEEYVAHTYTDDDYYMVWSVEPTVMLGRNQLIHNEVDVDYCKANNIHIFRRKSGGGCIYADRGCLQFSYISNDSNVNEAFYTHMKNVALVLQSLNVDAQLSGRNDILVDGQKVAGCAFYKLKGRSVLHNSLLYNTQLEHLASALTPAKEKLQSKGVESVRQRVKNVGDYLDMPISDFIDYVQHFTCGDEVRELTSEDMKQIEIIEAELASDEFVYGQNPKYTEKRTKRFKDVGTIDAVIELKNGVIKKINLMGDYFLIGDLDRDLLDLLKNVPFTREAVEEKLANINLGTVIRNFTLPQFLRLLFGRTPHVMKPEWLKIDLTSKKTSGETAGILSRHRMNTICTSGLCPNRTECWAARTATLMIGGEICTRKCKFCNTLSGKPHALDPNEPQHVAETIKELNLRYAVITSVDRDDLPDYGADHWVKTVKAIQQTCPNTKIELLIPDFMGRKELLQKVLATKPHVCGHNMETVRSLTPTVRSVAKYDQSLSVLQEITNWGVEAKTGFMLGLGETHEEILETMDDILATGCKRLTLGQYLQPTSKHLPVMAYITPEQFNEYKKIALEKGFKHVVSGPLVRSSYHAAEG
;
A
#
# COMPACT_ATOMS: atom_id res chain seq x y z
N MET A 1 11.75 -53.09 0.23
CA MET A 1 11.61 -51.67 0.60
C MET A 1 11.98 -51.52 2.06
N LYS A 2 12.97 -50.69 2.35
CA LYS A 2 13.51 -50.47 3.70
C LYS A 2 13.08 -49.11 4.22
N TYR A 3 12.74 -49.04 5.51
CA TYR A 3 12.48 -47.76 6.17
C TYR A 3 13.79 -47.03 6.49
N LEU A 4 13.89 -45.74 6.17
CA LEU A 4 15.06 -44.94 6.48
C LEU A 4 14.99 -44.41 7.92
N ILE A 5 15.99 -44.75 8.72
CA ILE A 5 16.21 -44.16 10.04
C ILE A 5 17.16 -42.98 9.87
N ILE A 6 16.64 -41.77 10.12
CA ILE A 6 17.38 -40.52 10.00
C ILE A 6 17.87 -40.09 11.39
N PRO A 7 19.19 -39.97 11.63
CA PRO A 7 19.74 -39.56 12.91
C PRO A 7 19.18 -38.23 13.43
N GLU A 8 19.19 -38.07 14.75
CA GLU A 8 18.91 -36.78 15.37
C GLU A 8 20.03 -35.78 15.11
N ARG A 9 19.65 -34.50 14.99
CA ARG A 9 20.58 -33.38 14.78
C ARG A 9 20.10 -32.13 15.48
N SER A 10 21.05 -31.27 15.86
CA SER A 10 20.78 -30.00 16.54
C SER A 10 20.14 -28.95 15.64
N LYS A 11 20.46 -28.96 14.33
CA LYS A 11 19.87 -28.05 13.35
C LYS A 11 18.47 -28.53 12.96
N ALA A 12 17.50 -27.62 12.95
CA ALA A 12 16.13 -27.92 12.53
C ALA A 12 16.08 -28.64 11.16
N LYS A 13 15.20 -29.65 11.07
CA LYS A 13 14.93 -30.42 9.85
C LYS A 13 13.83 -29.72 9.04
N LEU A 14 14.20 -28.67 8.31
CA LEU A 14 13.28 -27.93 7.42
C LEU A 14 13.07 -28.68 6.09
N LEU A 15 12.17 -28.19 5.23
CA LEU A 15 11.87 -28.84 3.95
C LEU A 15 13.11 -29.19 3.09
N PRO A 16 14.11 -28.30 2.92
CA PRO A 16 15.29 -28.62 2.12
C PRO A 16 16.08 -29.83 2.64
N PHE A 17 16.03 -30.10 3.94
CA PHE A 17 16.73 -31.24 4.54
C PHE A 17 16.13 -32.56 4.06
N TYR A 18 14.81 -32.72 4.09
CA TYR A 18 14.18 -33.97 3.66
C TYR A 18 14.34 -34.21 2.16
N PHE A 19 14.26 -33.18 1.32
CA PHE A 19 14.58 -33.32 -0.11
C PHE A 19 16.06 -33.64 -0.35
N ALA A 20 16.97 -33.13 0.48
CA ALA A 20 18.37 -33.52 0.42
C ALA A 20 18.58 -35.00 0.81
N VAL A 21 17.83 -35.51 1.80
CA VAL A 21 17.83 -36.94 2.14
C VAL A 21 17.33 -37.78 0.94
N GLU A 22 16.21 -37.39 0.33
CA GLU A 22 15.68 -38.07 -0.86
C GLU A 22 16.74 -38.17 -1.97
N GLU A 23 17.36 -37.04 -2.29
CA GLU A 23 18.34 -36.94 -3.36
C GLU A 23 19.61 -37.71 -3.04
N TYR A 24 20.10 -37.61 -1.81
CA TYR A 24 21.29 -38.34 -1.38
C TYR A 24 21.05 -39.85 -1.46
N VAL A 25 19.94 -40.34 -0.89
CA VAL A 25 19.63 -41.78 -0.86
C VAL A 25 19.43 -42.31 -2.28
N ALA A 26 18.75 -41.57 -3.15
CA ALA A 26 18.57 -41.96 -4.54
C ALA A 26 19.90 -42.11 -5.31
N HIS A 27 20.91 -41.31 -5.00
CA HIS A 27 22.22 -41.40 -5.66
C HIS A 27 23.16 -42.42 -5.03
N THR A 28 23.12 -42.55 -3.71
CA THR A 28 24.12 -43.32 -2.95
C THR A 28 23.71 -44.77 -2.77
N TYR A 29 22.46 -45.01 -2.40
CA TYR A 29 21.97 -46.34 -2.07
C TYR A 29 21.21 -46.93 -3.25
N THR A 30 21.73 -48.01 -3.83
CA THR A 30 21.19 -48.65 -5.04
C THR A 30 20.70 -50.09 -4.81
N ASP A 31 20.85 -50.60 -3.59
CA ASP A 31 20.65 -52.00 -3.21
C ASP A 31 19.18 -52.39 -2.93
N ASP A 32 18.31 -51.43 -2.63
CA ASP A 32 16.89 -51.66 -2.34
C ASP A 32 16.04 -50.45 -2.78
N ASP A 33 14.74 -50.52 -2.55
CA ASP A 33 13.86 -49.35 -2.54
C ASP A 33 13.75 -48.81 -1.11
N TYR A 34 13.62 -47.49 -0.97
CA TYR A 34 13.61 -46.84 0.34
C TYR A 34 12.34 -46.05 0.59
N TYR A 35 11.94 -46.01 1.85
CA TYR A 35 10.76 -45.32 2.33
C TYR A 35 11.08 -44.46 3.54
N MET A 36 10.52 -43.26 3.59
CA MET A 36 10.54 -42.45 4.81
C MET A 36 9.26 -41.66 5.00
N VAL A 37 8.87 -41.50 6.26
CA VAL A 37 7.79 -40.61 6.66
C VAL A 37 8.40 -39.40 7.35
N TRP A 38 7.95 -38.20 6.98
CA TRP A 38 8.45 -36.97 7.56
C TRP A 38 7.38 -35.89 7.61
N SER A 39 7.62 -34.87 8.44
CA SER A 39 6.81 -33.65 8.50
C SER A 39 7.72 -32.46 8.77
N VAL A 40 7.19 -31.26 8.58
CA VAL A 40 7.95 -30.00 8.68
C VAL A 40 7.22 -28.98 9.53
N GLU A 41 7.95 -27.98 10.00
CA GLU A 41 7.32 -26.73 10.45
C GLU A 41 6.45 -26.12 9.35
N PRO A 42 5.45 -25.27 9.69
CA PRO A 42 4.59 -24.61 8.71
C PRO A 42 5.38 -24.08 7.50
N THR A 43 5.13 -24.66 6.33
CA THR A 43 5.89 -24.44 5.12
C THR A 43 4.98 -24.49 3.90
N VAL A 44 5.16 -23.54 2.99
CA VAL A 44 4.64 -23.60 1.63
C VAL A 44 5.71 -24.18 0.70
N MET A 45 5.36 -25.26 0.02
CA MET A 45 6.22 -25.96 -0.95
C MET A 45 5.81 -25.59 -2.38
N LEU A 46 6.59 -24.71 -2.99
CA LEU A 46 6.36 -24.26 -4.36
C LEU A 46 6.85 -25.30 -5.37
N GLY A 47 6.04 -25.59 -6.39
CA GLY A 47 6.44 -26.46 -7.48
C GLY A 47 7.57 -25.87 -8.31
N ARG A 48 8.39 -26.73 -8.93
CA ARG A 48 9.59 -26.32 -9.70
C ARG A 48 9.33 -25.15 -10.66
N ASN A 49 8.22 -25.19 -11.41
CA ASN A 49 7.91 -24.26 -12.48
C ASN A 49 6.90 -23.17 -12.10
N GLN A 50 6.57 -23.03 -10.81
CA GLN A 50 5.57 -22.07 -10.34
C GLN A 50 6.19 -20.72 -9.98
N LEU A 51 5.37 -19.67 -10.05
CA LEU A 51 5.72 -18.31 -9.65
C LEU A 51 5.16 -18.03 -8.26
N ILE A 52 6.01 -17.60 -7.34
CA ILE A 52 5.63 -17.39 -5.93
C ILE A 52 4.43 -16.44 -5.81
N HIS A 53 4.46 -15.29 -6.48
CA HIS A 53 3.39 -14.28 -6.41
C HIS A 53 2.03 -14.73 -7.00
N ASN A 54 1.99 -15.86 -7.71
CA ASN A 54 0.75 -16.43 -8.23
C ASN A 54 0.15 -17.45 -7.28
N GLU A 55 0.96 -18.03 -6.40
CA GLU A 55 0.62 -19.23 -5.65
C GLU A 55 0.66 -19.01 -4.13
N VAL A 56 1.39 -18.00 -3.66
CA VAL A 56 1.70 -17.78 -2.24
C VAL A 56 1.38 -16.36 -1.84
N ASP A 57 0.62 -16.23 -0.75
CA ASP A 57 0.48 -14.98 -0.03
C ASP A 57 1.70 -14.78 0.89
N VAL A 58 2.71 -14.09 0.36
CA VAL A 58 4.01 -13.90 1.03
C VAL A 58 3.85 -13.10 2.32
N ASP A 59 2.95 -12.12 2.35
CA ASP A 59 2.73 -11.29 3.52
C ASP A 59 2.08 -12.09 4.65
N TYR A 60 1.08 -12.93 4.31
CA TYR A 60 0.48 -13.86 5.26
C TYR A 60 1.51 -14.87 5.79
N CYS A 61 2.32 -15.46 4.92
CA CYS A 61 3.36 -16.40 5.32
C CYS A 61 4.34 -15.77 6.32
N LYS A 62 4.80 -14.54 6.03
CA LYS A 62 5.71 -13.80 6.91
C LYS A 62 5.07 -13.47 8.26
N ALA A 63 3.82 -13.04 8.28
CA ALA A 63 3.10 -12.70 9.51
C ALA A 63 2.87 -13.91 10.43
N ASN A 64 2.81 -15.13 9.87
CA ASN A 64 2.51 -16.36 10.60
C ASN A 64 3.72 -17.31 10.73
N ASN A 65 4.94 -16.83 10.45
CA ASN A 65 6.17 -17.63 10.49
C ASN A 65 6.11 -18.92 9.63
N ILE A 66 5.49 -18.83 8.45
CA ILE A 66 5.39 -19.93 7.49
C ILE A 66 6.55 -19.81 6.50
N HIS A 67 7.37 -20.86 6.40
CA HIS A 67 8.50 -20.90 5.48
C HIS A 67 8.04 -21.03 4.02
N ILE A 68 8.84 -20.55 3.07
CA ILE A 68 8.60 -20.71 1.64
C ILE A 68 9.82 -21.37 1.02
N PHE A 69 9.63 -22.57 0.47
CA PHE A 69 10.68 -23.33 -0.18
C PHE A 69 10.21 -23.86 -1.53
N ARG A 70 11.15 -24.07 -2.46
CA ARG A 70 10.88 -24.68 -3.77
C ARG A 70 11.30 -26.14 -3.75
N ARG A 71 10.61 -26.98 -4.53
CA ARG A 71 10.99 -28.38 -4.74
C ARG A 71 11.47 -28.65 -6.17
N LYS A 72 12.29 -29.70 -6.34
CA LYS A 72 12.78 -30.17 -7.66
C LYS A 72 11.68 -30.84 -8.50
N SER A 73 10.60 -31.30 -7.86
CA SER A 73 9.44 -31.90 -8.55
C SER A 73 8.47 -30.86 -9.11
N GLY A 74 7.75 -31.27 -10.16
CA GLY A 74 6.64 -30.49 -10.72
C GLY A 74 5.37 -30.58 -9.86
N GLY A 75 4.26 -30.04 -10.37
CA GLY A 75 2.97 -30.04 -9.68
C GLY A 75 2.63 -28.69 -9.03
N GLY A 76 1.49 -28.64 -8.33
CA GLY A 76 0.96 -27.43 -7.70
C GLY A 76 1.68 -27.03 -6.41
N CYS A 77 1.32 -25.86 -5.88
CA CYS A 77 1.83 -25.35 -4.62
C CYS A 77 1.06 -26.03 -3.48
N ILE A 78 1.76 -26.46 -2.43
CA ILE A 78 1.14 -27.12 -1.28
C ILE A 78 1.56 -26.46 0.03
N TYR A 79 0.72 -26.54 1.04
CA TYR A 79 1.05 -26.21 2.41
C TYR A 79 1.26 -27.50 3.20
N ALA A 80 2.27 -27.51 4.07
CA ALA A 80 2.51 -28.59 5.01
C ALA A 80 2.94 -28.04 6.37
N ASP A 81 2.58 -28.76 7.41
CA ASP A 81 2.98 -28.53 8.79
C ASP A 81 3.19 -29.89 9.48
N ARG A 82 3.37 -29.89 10.81
CA ARG A 82 3.56 -31.12 11.59
C ARG A 82 2.35 -32.07 11.53
N GLY A 83 1.18 -31.58 11.15
CA GLY A 83 -0.02 -32.39 10.92
C GLY A 83 -0.17 -32.90 9.49
N CYS A 84 0.71 -32.51 8.57
CA CYS A 84 0.74 -32.95 7.18
C CYS A 84 1.89 -33.94 6.96
N LEU A 85 1.58 -35.23 6.98
CA LEU A 85 2.57 -36.28 6.77
C LEU A 85 3.01 -36.32 5.32
N GLN A 86 4.32 -36.41 5.13
CA GLN A 86 4.95 -36.60 3.83
C GLN A 86 5.54 -38.01 3.76
N PHE A 87 5.32 -38.68 2.65
CA PHE A 87 5.82 -40.03 2.39
C PHE A 87 6.71 -40.00 1.17
N SER A 88 7.98 -40.35 1.31
CA SER A 88 8.90 -40.42 0.19
C SER A 88 9.19 -41.87 -0.18
N TYR A 89 8.97 -42.22 -1.44
CA TYR A 89 9.31 -43.51 -2.03
C TYR A 89 10.44 -43.30 -3.02
N ILE A 90 11.55 -44.01 -2.82
CA ILE A 90 12.75 -43.94 -3.66
C ILE A 90 12.94 -45.32 -4.27
N SER A 91 12.51 -45.50 -5.52
CA SER A 91 12.47 -46.81 -6.18
C SER A 91 13.27 -46.88 -7.48
N ASN A 92 13.62 -48.11 -7.88
CA ASN A 92 14.24 -48.42 -9.17
C ASN A 92 13.23 -48.47 -10.35
N ASP A 93 11.96 -48.10 -10.12
CA ASP A 93 10.92 -48.30 -11.12
C ASP A 93 11.21 -47.56 -12.43
N SER A 94 11.26 -48.34 -13.51
CA SER A 94 11.47 -47.84 -14.86
C SER A 94 10.22 -47.13 -15.40
N ASN A 95 9.03 -47.60 -15.01
CA ASN A 95 7.72 -47.07 -15.40
C ASN A 95 7.11 -46.16 -14.32
N VAL A 96 7.19 -44.85 -14.57
CA VAL A 96 6.76 -43.80 -13.63
C VAL A 96 5.27 -43.84 -13.33
N ASN A 97 4.42 -44.12 -14.32
CA ASN A 97 2.97 -44.10 -14.13
C ASN A 97 2.49 -45.27 -13.25
N GLU A 98 3.19 -46.41 -13.36
CA GLU A 98 2.90 -47.61 -12.59
C GLU A 98 3.37 -47.49 -11.14
N ALA A 99 4.59 -46.96 -10.92
CA ALA A 99 5.09 -46.60 -9.59
C ALA A 99 4.16 -45.60 -8.90
N PHE A 100 3.75 -44.56 -9.63
CA PHE A 100 2.82 -43.54 -9.14
C PHE A 100 1.49 -44.14 -8.66
N TYR A 101 0.86 -44.97 -9.51
CA TYR A 101 -0.39 -45.63 -9.15
C TYR A 101 -0.23 -46.57 -7.96
N THR A 102 0.85 -47.35 -7.93
CA THR A 102 1.14 -48.32 -6.87
C THR A 102 1.32 -47.64 -5.51
N HIS A 103 2.12 -46.59 -5.43
CA HIS A 103 2.37 -45.89 -4.17
C HIS A 103 1.15 -45.09 -3.68
N MET A 104 0.39 -44.47 -4.59
CA MET A 104 -0.87 -43.82 -4.22
C MET A 104 -1.93 -44.82 -3.74
N LYS A 105 -1.98 -46.01 -4.35
CA LYS A 105 -2.83 -47.10 -3.90
C LYS A 105 -2.43 -47.57 -2.50
N ASN A 106 -1.15 -47.63 -2.17
CA ASN A 106 -0.70 -48.02 -0.83
C ASN A 106 -1.24 -47.07 0.26
N VAL A 107 -1.21 -45.76 0.03
CA VAL A 107 -1.79 -44.79 1.00
C VAL A 107 -3.29 -45.05 1.20
N ALA A 108 -4.04 -45.32 0.13
CA ALA A 108 -5.45 -45.66 0.25
C ALA A 108 -5.67 -47.00 0.98
N LEU A 109 -4.86 -48.02 0.70
CA LEU A 109 -4.94 -49.33 1.37
C LEU A 109 -4.66 -49.24 2.88
N VAL A 110 -3.68 -48.42 3.28
CA VAL A 110 -3.38 -48.15 4.70
C VAL A 110 -4.59 -47.51 5.41
N LEU A 111 -5.24 -46.56 4.75
CA LEU A 111 -6.44 -45.92 5.32
C LEU A 111 -7.61 -46.91 5.41
N GLN A 112 -7.80 -47.74 4.38
CA GLN A 112 -8.84 -48.77 4.35
C GLN A 112 -8.62 -49.86 5.41
N SER A 113 -7.37 -50.25 5.69
CA SER A 113 -7.07 -51.22 6.76
C SER A 113 -7.36 -50.68 8.16
N LEU A 114 -7.48 -49.36 8.29
CA LEU A 114 -7.92 -48.65 9.50
C LEU A 114 -9.42 -48.28 9.46
N ASN A 115 -10.20 -48.88 8.56
CA ASN A 115 -11.64 -48.64 8.36
C ASN A 115 -12.00 -47.22 7.86
N VAL A 116 -11.09 -46.54 7.17
CA VAL A 116 -11.38 -45.27 6.47
C VAL A 116 -11.63 -45.56 4.99
N ASP A 117 -12.81 -45.21 4.47
CA ASP A 117 -13.17 -45.39 3.05
C ASP A 117 -12.43 -44.38 2.15
N ALA A 118 -11.16 -44.68 1.89
CA ALA A 118 -10.30 -43.88 1.02
C ALA A 118 -10.35 -44.38 -0.42
N GLN A 119 -10.55 -43.45 -1.37
CA GLN A 119 -10.66 -43.76 -2.80
C GLN A 119 -9.69 -42.91 -3.62
N LEU A 120 -9.04 -43.50 -4.62
CA LEU A 120 -8.22 -42.75 -5.59
C LEU A 120 -9.14 -41.98 -6.53
N SER A 121 -8.81 -40.71 -6.77
CA SER A 121 -9.54 -39.84 -7.69
C SER A 121 -8.62 -39.08 -8.62
N GLY A 122 -9.02 -39.02 -9.90
CA GLY A 122 -8.27 -38.32 -10.94
C GLY A 122 -6.88 -38.90 -11.15
N ARG A 123 -5.89 -38.00 -11.32
CA ARG A 123 -4.51 -38.40 -11.59
C ARG A 123 -3.66 -38.52 -10.33
N ASN A 124 -3.92 -37.74 -9.27
CA ASN A 124 -2.96 -37.53 -8.17
C ASN A 124 -3.57 -37.41 -6.77
N ASP A 125 -4.88 -37.66 -6.58
CA ASP A 125 -5.58 -37.34 -5.33
C ASP A 125 -6.20 -38.58 -4.66
N ILE A 126 -6.29 -38.56 -3.33
CA ILE A 126 -7.07 -39.52 -2.54
C ILE A 126 -8.17 -38.77 -1.83
N LEU A 127 -9.38 -39.30 -1.91
CA LEU A 127 -10.59 -38.74 -1.32
C LEU A 127 -11.12 -39.63 -0.19
N VAL A 128 -11.68 -39.00 0.84
CA VAL A 128 -12.53 -39.61 1.87
C VAL A 128 -13.81 -38.77 1.94
N ASP A 129 -14.98 -39.38 1.83
CA ASP A 129 -16.27 -38.69 1.73
C ASP A 129 -16.33 -37.62 0.62
N GLY A 130 -15.64 -37.88 -0.49
CA GLY A 130 -15.56 -36.96 -1.64
C GLY A 130 -14.66 -35.73 -1.43
N GLN A 131 -13.96 -35.64 -0.28
CA GLN A 131 -13.02 -34.56 0.03
C GLN A 131 -11.59 -35.05 -0.03
N LYS A 132 -10.67 -34.22 -0.54
CA LYS A 132 -9.27 -34.59 -0.71
C LYS A 132 -8.53 -34.64 0.62
N VAL A 133 -7.88 -35.77 0.91
CA VAL A 133 -7.07 -35.97 2.12
C VAL A 133 -5.58 -36.13 1.81
N ALA A 134 -5.23 -36.50 0.57
CA ALA A 134 -3.85 -36.67 0.15
C ALA A 134 -3.62 -36.27 -1.31
N GLY A 135 -2.36 -35.92 -1.64
CA GLY A 135 -1.94 -35.57 -2.99
C GLY A 135 -0.46 -35.89 -3.25
N CYS A 136 -0.12 -36.16 -4.52
CA CYS A 136 1.21 -36.64 -4.92
C CYS A 136 1.95 -35.70 -5.89
N ALA A 137 3.29 -35.66 -5.77
CA ALA A 137 4.21 -35.14 -6.78
C ALA A 137 5.43 -36.07 -6.98
N PHE A 138 6.07 -35.97 -8.16
CA PHE A 138 7.08 -36.90 -8.62
C PHE A 138 8.25 -36.20 -9.34
N TYR A 139 9.46 -36.75 -9.24
CA TYR A 139 10.60 -36.42 -10.10
C TYR A 139 11.53 -37.62 -10.34
N LYS A 140 12.34 -37.54 -11.40
CA LYS A 140 13.25 -38.61 -11.82
C LYS A 140 14.70 -38.18 -11.67
N LEU A 141 15.52 -39.06 -11.10
CA LEU A 141 16.97 -38.98 -11.08
C LEU A 141 17.54 -40.10 -11.96
N LYS A 142 18.84 -40.06 -12.27
CA LYS A 142 19.46 -41.04 -13.16
C LYS A 142 19.34 -42.45 -12.54
N GLY A 143 18.43 -43.26 -13.08
CA GLY A 143 18.20 -44.63 -12.61
C GLY A 143 17.28 -44.78 -11.39
N ARG A 144 16.72 -43.68 -10.86
CA ARG A 144 15.80 -43.70 -9.70
C ARG A 144 14.55 -42.85 -9.93
N SER A 145 13.44 -43.32 -9.39
CA SER A 145 12.16 -42.63 -9.32
C SER A 145 11.93 -42.18 -7.88
N VAL A 146 11.73 -40.88 -7.66
CA VAL A 146 11.42 -40.32 -6.34
C VAL A 146 10.00 -39.76 -6.35
N LEU A 147 9.17 -40.32 -5.50
CA LEU A 147 7.78 -39.93 -5.32
C LEU A 147 7.59 -39.40 -3.91
N HIS A 148 6.97 -38.24 -3.77
CA HIS A 148 6.51 -37.77 -2.46
C HIS A 148 5.01 -37.52 -2.43
N ASN A 149 4.38 -38.04 -1.38
CA ASN A 149 2.94 -37.90 -1.13
C ASN A 149 2.73 -37.09 0.13
N SER A 150 1.72 -36.23 0.11
CA SER A 150 1.21 -35.52 1.27
C SER A 150 -0.08 -36.17 1.74
N LEU A 151 -0.23 -36.35 3.06
CA LEU A 151 -1.46 -36.77 3.72
C LEU A 151 -1.78 -35.79 4.85
N LEU A 152 -2.96 -35.19 4.75
CA LEU A 152 -3.50 -34.29 5.76
C LEU A 152 -3.98 -35.14 6.93
N TYR A 153 -3.18 -35.25 7.98
CA TYR A 153 -3.56 -36.01 9.18
C TYR A 153 -4.31 -35.12 10.16
N ASN A 154 -3.66 -34.04 10.62
CA ASN A 154 -4.21 -33.00 11.48
C ASN A 154 -3.62 -31.63 11.09
N THR A 155 -3.60 -31.34 9.79
CA THR A 155 -3.04 -30.11 9.22
C THR A 155 -3.88 -28.89 9.62
N GLN A 156 -3.21 -27.76 9.84
CA GLN A 156 -3.86 -26.47 10.09
C GLN A 156 -4.48 -25.91 8.79
N LEU A 157 -5.73 -26.33 8.52
CA LEU A 157 -6.44 -25.99 7.28
C LEU A 157 -6.64 -24.49 7.07
N GLU A 158 -6.64 -23.68 8.14
CA GLU A 158 -6.72 -22.21 8.03
C GLU A 158 -5.46 -21.62 7.43
N HIS A 159 -4.29 -22.06 7.87
CA HIS A 159 -3.01 -21.67 7.29
C HIS A 159 -2.89 -22.17 5.86
N LEU A 160 -3.32 -23.41 5.57
CA LEU A 160 -3.35 -23.94 4.20
C LEU A 160 -4.17 -23.03 3.27
N ALA A 161 -5.37 -22.62 3.71
CA ALA A 161 -6.27 -21.79 2.92
C ALA A 161 -5.76 -20.36 2.70
N SER A 162 -5.02 -19.82 3.67
CA SER A 162 -4.63 -18.41 3.71
C SER A 162 -3.21 -18.17 3.17
N ALA A 163 -2.32 -19.15 3.30
CA ALA A 163 -0.94 -19.07 2.79
C ALA A 163 -0.88 -19.25 1.26
N LEU A 164 -1.85 -19.96 0.68
CA LEU A 164 -1.94 -20.17 -0.77
C LEU A 164 -2.85 -19.12 -1.40
N THR A 165 -2.39 -18.49 -2.48
CA THR A 165 -3.21 -17.51 -3.21
C THR A 165 -4.33 -18.24 -3.95
N PRO A 166 -5.61 -17.93 -3.71
CA PRO A 166 -6.67 -18.44 -4.59
C PRO A 166 -6.46 -17.82 -5.97
N ALA A 167 -6.49 -18.65 -7.02
CA ALA A 167 -6.46 -18.17 -8.41
C ALA A 167 -7.37 -16.92 -8.53
N LYS A 168 -6.78 -15.80 -8.96
CA LYS A 168 -7.26 -14.41 -8.82
C LYS A 168 -8.66 -14.10 -9.39
N GLU A 169 -9.42 -15.10 -9.82
CA GLU A 169 -10.82 -14.99 -10.28
C GLU A 169 -11.88 -15.29 -9.22
N LYS A 170 -11.53 -15.78 -8.01
CA LYS A 170 -12.55 -16.04 -6.96
C LYS A 170 -12.30 -15.21 -5.70
N LEU A 171 -13.03 -14.08 -5.68
CA LEU A 171 -13.10 -13.08 -4.63
C LEU A 171 -13.28 -13.60 -3.20
N GLN A 172 -12.64 -12.83 -2.32
CA GLN A 172 -12.90 -12.47 -0.93
C GLN A 172 -14.24 -12.93 -0.31
N SER A 173 -14.15 -13.30 0.98
CA SER A 173 -15.18 -13.78 1.94
C SER A 173 -15.51 -15.27 1.97
N LYS A 174 -15.13 -16.07 0.96
CA LYS A 174 -15.44 -17.52 0.93
C LYS A 174 -14.22 -18.46 0.90
N GLY A 175 -13.00 -17.94 1.01
CA GLY A 175 -11.76 -18.70 0.81
C GLY A 175 -11.61 -19.89 1.76
N VAL A 176 -11.57 -19.62 3.06
CA VAL A 176 -11.40 -20.63 4.12
C VAL A 176 -12.55 -21.65 4.10
N GLU A 177 -13.79 -21.17 3.95
CA GLU A 177 -14.98 -22.02 3.88
C GLU A 177 -14.97 -22.93 2.64
N SER A 178 -14.50 -22.45 1.48
CA SER A 178 -14.39 -23.26 0.25
C SER A 178 -13.23 -24.27 0.28
N VAL A 179 -12.17 -24.01 1.04
CA VAL A 179 -11.06 -24.96 1.24
C VAL A 179 -11.48 -26.07 2.20
N ARG A 180 -12.16 -25.73 3.31
CA ARG A 180 -12.80 -26.71 4.20
C ARG A 180 -13.84 -27.59 3.48
N GLN A 181 -14.46 -27.08 2.41
CA GLN A 181 -15.35 -27.86 1.55
C GLN A 181 -14.61 -28.82 0.60
N ARG A 182 -13.30 -28.64 0.36
CA ARG A 182 -12.51 -29.39 -0.65
C ARG A 182 -11.47 -30.34 -0.08
N VAL A 183 -10.92 -30.05 1.10
CA VAL A 183 -9.91 -30.88 1.78
C VAL A 183 -10.30 -31.18 3.22
N LYS A 184 -9.88 -32.33 3.74
CA LYS A 184 -10.17 -32.76 5.12
C LYS A 184 -8.98 -33.48 5.75
N ASN A 185 -8.93 -33.48 7.07
CA ASN A 185 -7.95 -34.20 7.86
C ASN A 185 -8.41 -35.65 8.07
N VAL A 186 -7.51 -36.61 7.88
CA VAL A 186 -7.81 -38.03 8.07
C VAL A 186 -7.88 -38.40 9.56
N GLY A 187 -7.21 -37.62 10.43
CA GLY A 187 -7.29 -37.76 11.88
C GLY A 187 -8.70 -37.59 12.43
N ASP A 188 -9.59 -36.88 11.71
CA ASP A 188 -11.01 -36.77 12.09
C ASP A 188 -11.76 -38.13 12.02
N TYR A 189 -11.19 -39.12 11.32
CA TYR A 189 -11.76 -40.45 11.13
C TYR A 189 -11.03 -41.53 11.94
N LEU A 190 -9.93 -41.18 12.61
CA LEU A 190 -9.06 -42.11 13.30
C LEU A 190 -8.92 -41.71 14.77
N ASP A 191 -9.26 -42.62 15.66
CA ASP A 191 -8.97 -42.47 17.10
C ASP A 191 -7.56 -42.96 17.41
N MET A 192 -6.55 -42.37 16.75
CA MET A 192 -5.15 -42.69 17.00
C MET A 192 -4.23 -41.45 16.95
N PRO A 193 -3.22 -41.37 17.83
CA PRO A 193 -2.18 -40.36 17.72
C PRO A 193 -1.41 -40.45 16.40
N ILE A 194 -0.92 -39.31 15.91
CA ILE A 194 -0.14 -39.26 14.66
C ILE A 194 1.16 -40.09 14.75
N SER A 195 1.76 -40.22 15.93
CA SER A 195 2.92 -41.09 16.16
C SER A 195 2.60 -42.54 15.87
N ASP A 196 1.49 -43.02 16.42
CA ASP A 196 1.05 -44.40 16.31
C ASP A 196 0.63 -44.71 14.87
N PHE A 197 0.08 -43.71 14.17
CA PHE A 197 -0.20 -43.82 12.74
C PHE A 197 1.08 -43.94 11.92
N ILE A 198 2.13 -43.15 12.22
CA ILE A 198 3.43 -43.26 11.53
C ILE A 198 4.02 -44.65 11.73
N ASP A 199 4.04 -45.16 12.97
CA ASP A 199 4.54 -46.50 13.29
C ASP A 199 3.76 -47.59 12.55
N TYR A 200 2.43 -47.46 12.50
CA TYR A 200 1.56 -48.35 11.75
C TYR A 200 1.87 -48.34 10.25
N VAL A 201 1.96 -47.16 9.64
CA VAL A 201 2.25 -47.00 8.20
C VAL A 201 3.63 -47.57 7.87
N GLN A 202 4.63 -47.32 8.74
CA GLN A 202 5.97 -47.86 8.59
C GLN A 202 5.93 -49.39 8.55
N HIS A 203 5.33 -50.03 9.57
CA HIS A 203 5.27 -51.48 9.64
C HIS A 203 4.45 -52.08 8.48
N PHE A 204 3.32 -51.45 8.12
CA PHE A 204 2.49 -51.88 6.99
C PHE A 204 3.26 -51.83 5.66
N THR A 205 4.11 -50.83 5.47
CA THR A 205 4.80 -50.58 4.18
C THR A 205 6.13 -51.34 4.08
N CYS A 206 6.89 -51.43 5.17
CA CYS A 206 8.27 -51.94 5.16
C CYS A 206 8.48 -53.20 6.02
N GLY A 207 7.53 -53.59 6.86
CA GLY A 207 7.77 -54.58 7.91
C GLY A 207 8.85 -54.11 8.88
N ASP A 208 9.81 -54.99 9.18
CA ASP A 208 10.90 -54.73 10.13
C ASP A 208 12.23 -54.33 9.46
N GLU A 209 12.24 -54.21 8.13
CA GLU A 209 13.44 -53.91 7.35
C GLU A 209 13.79 -52.41 7.37
N VAL A 210 14.99 -52.08 7.84
CA VAL A 210 15.44 -50.68 8.04
C VAL A 210 16.82 -50.41 7.43
N ARG A 211 17.08 -49.14 7.12
CA ARG A 211 18.40 -48.59 6.77
C ARG A 211 18.63 -47.33 7.59
N GLU A 212 19.64 -47.37 8.46
CA GLU A 212 20.07 -46.21 9.22
C GLU A 212 21.10 -45.39 8.43
N LEU A 213 20.87 -44.07 8.33
CA LEU A 213 21.81 -43.16 7.70
C LEU A 213 22.99 -42.89 8.65
N THR A 214 24.20 -42.92 8.12
CA THR A 214 25.41 -42.71 8.91
C THR A 214 25.67 -41.23 9.17
N SER A 215 26.53 -40.91 10.15
CA SER A 215 26.98 -39.53 10.34
C SER A 215 27.73 -38.97 9.12
N GLU A 216 28.32 -39.82 8.28
CA GLU A 216 28.97 -39.37 7.04
C GLU A 216 27.94 -39.05 5.96
N ASP A 217 26.89 -39.85 5.84
CA ASP A 217 25.74 -39.56 4.97
C ASP A 217 25.16 -38.19 5.29
N MET A 218 24.98 -37.90 6.59
CA MET A 218 24.43 -36.64 7.07
C MET A 218 25.26 -35.43 6.65
N LYS A 219 26.60 -35.54 6.57
CA LYS A 219 27.45 -34.44 6.06
C LYS A 219 27.23 -34.18 4.58
N GLN A 220 27.05 -35.24 3.78
CA GLN A 220 26.78 -35.09 2.34
C GLN A 220 25.37 -34.53 2.10
N ILE A 221 24.40 -34.95 2.91
CA ILE A 221 23.04 -34.40 2.91
C ILE A 221 23.07 -32.89 3.22
N GLU A 222 23.90 -32.44 4.18
CA GLU A 222 24.03 -31.01 4.50
C GLU A 222 24.52 -30.16 3.32
N ILE A 223 25.37 -30.71 2.45
CA ILE A 223 25.84 -30.02 1.24
C ILE A 223 24.67 -29.82 0.26
N ILE A 224 23.86 -30.86 0.03
CA ILE A 224 22.68 -30.78 -0.84
C ILE A 224 21.61 -29.87 -0.21
N GLU A 225 21.40 -29.95 1.10
CA GLU A 225 20.48 -29.10 1.86
C GLU A 225 20.81 -27.62 1.66
N ALA A 226 22.10 -27.25 1.70
CA ALA A 226 22.54 -25.87 1.51
C ALA A 226 22.19 -25.32 0.12
N GLU A 227 22.29 -26.13 -0.94
CA GLU A 227 21.87 -25.74 -2.29
C GLU A 227 20.35 -25.53 -2.35
N LEU A 228 19.57 -26.49 -1.83
CA LEU A 228 18.11 -26.46 -1.86
C LEU A 228 17.50 -25.35 -0.98
N ALA A 229 18.21 -24.94 0.08
CA ALA A 229 17.82 -23.84 0.95
C ALA A 229 18.23 -22.45 0.42
N SER A 230 19.04 -22.38 -0.64
CA SER A 230 19.56 -21.11 -1.15
C SER A 230 18.47 -20.24 -1.79
N ASP A 231 18.60 -18.92 -1.65
CA ASP A 231 17.69 -17.97 -2.31
C ASP A 231 17.70 -18.12 -3.84
N GLU A 232 18.83 -18.51 -4.42
CA GLU A 232 18.95 -18.78 -5.86
C GLU A 232 18.04 -19.94 -6.27
N PHE A 233 17.99 -21.02 -5.49
CA PHE A 233 17.11 -22.14 -5.77
C PHE A 233 15.64 -21.80 -5.51
N VAL A 234 15.34 -21.17 -4.37
CA VAL A 234 13.96 -20.85 -3.96
C VAL A 234 13.33 -19.77 -4.85
N TYR A 235 14.05 -18.66 -5.06
CA TYR A 235 13.55 -17.45 -5.72
C TYR A 235 14.17 -17.20 -7.11
N GLY A 236 15.37 -17.71 -7.39
CA GLY A 236 16.12 -17.41 -8.63
C GLY A 236 15.69 -18.21 -9.85
N GLN A 237 15.02 -19.35 -9.67
CA GLN A 237 14.59 -20.28 -10.74
C GLN A 237 13.23 -19.94 -11.38
N ASN A 238 12.71 -18.71 -11.24
CA ASN A 238 11.44 -18.37 -11.88
C ASN A 238 11.57 -18.44 -13.41
N PRO A 239 10.71 -19.21 -14.10
CA PRO A 239 10.73 -19.25 -15.55
C PRO A 239 10.41 -17.87 -16.13
N LYS A 240 10.82 -17.65 -17.39
CA LYS A 240 10.33 -16.51 -18.14
C LYS A 240 8.80 -16.58 -18.20
N TYR A 241 8.13 -15.50 -17.86
CA TYR A 241 6.68 -15.40 -17.98
C TYR A 241 6.31 -14.14 -18.73
N THR A 242 5.12 -14.14 -19.34
CA THR A 242 4.65 -13.03 -20.16
C THR A 242 3.45 -12.37 -19.49
N GLU A 243 3.57 -11.07 -19.25
CA GLU A 243 2.47 -10.21 -18.84
C GLU A 243 1.87 -9.52 -20.07
N LYS A 244 0.54 -9.46 -20.14
CA LYS A 244 -0.16 -8.66 -21.16
C LYS A 244 -0.95 -7.55 -20.49
N ARG A 245 -0.89 -6.35 -21.06
CA ARG A 245 -1.63 -5.17 -20.60
C ARG A 245 -2.24 -4.45 -21.79
N THR A 246 -3.53 -4.16 -21.73
CA THR A 246 -4.25 -3.46 -22.79
C THR A 246 -4.86 -2.18 -22.24
N LYS A 247 -4.70 -1.07 -22.96
CA LYS A 247 -5.40 0.17 -22.60
C LYS A 247 -5.65 1.06 -23.80
N ARG A 248 -6.87 1.60 -23.87
CA ARG A 248 -7.24 2.68 -24.78
C ARG A 248 -7.06 4.04 -24.13
N PHE A 249 -6.36 4.93 -24.82
CA PHE A 249 -6.18 6.33 -24.45
C PHE A 249 -6.87 7.22 -25.47
N LYS A 250 -7.59 8.23 -24.95
CA LYS A 250 -8.18 9.27 -25.79
C LYS A 250 -7.06 10.00 -26.54
N ASP A 251 -7.26 10.23 -27.83
CA ASP A 251 -6.34 10.93 -28.74
C ASP A 251 -4.98 10.24 -29.01
N VAL A 252 -4.82 8.98 -28.59
CA VAL A 252 -3.65 8.14 -28.90
C VAL A 252 -4.07 6.84 -29.60
N GLY A 253 -5.05 6.12 -29.05
CA GLY A 253 -5.41 4.77 -29.51
C GLY A 253 -5.38 3.73 -28.38
N THR A 254 -5.71 2.50 -28.74
CA THR A 254 -5.51 1.26 -28.00
C THR A 254 -4.06 0.80 -28.14
N ILE A 255 -3.45 0.48 -27.00
CA ILE A 255 -2.10 -0.07 -26.91
C ILE A 255 -2.14 -1.36 -26.09
N ASP A 256 -1.57 -2.41 -26.65
CA ASP A 256 -1.32 -3.71 -26.07
C ASP A 256 0.18 -3.86 -25.79
N ALA A 257 0.56 -3.94 -24.51
CA ALA A 257 1.91 -4.25 -24.09
C ALA A 257 2.04 -5.74 -23.76
N VAL A 258 3.03 -6.39 -24.37
CA VAL A 258 3.43 -7.77 -24.09
C VAL A 258 4.83 -7.74 -23.49
N ILE A 259 4.95 -8.11 -22.21
CA ILE A 259 6.19 -7.97 -21.43
C ILE A 259 6.67 -9.36 -21.02
N GLU A 260 7.84 -9.77 -21.49
CA GLU A 260 8.55 -10.96 -21.02
C GLU A 260 9.41 -10.60 -19.80
N LEU A 261 9.12 -11.24 -18.67
CA LEU A 261 9.78 -11.01 -17.39
C LEU A 261 10.58 -12.24 -16.97
N LYS A 262 11.74 -12.01 -16.34
CA LYS A 262 12.47 -13.02 -15.58
C LYS A 262 12.92 -12.41 -14.26
N ASN A 263 12.53 -13.02 -13.13
CA ASN A 263 12.82 -12.51 -11.78
C ASN A 263 12.41 -11.03 -11.60
N GLY A 264 11.24 -10.64 -12.12
CA GLY A 264 10.74 -9.27 -12.04
C GLY A 264 11.49 -8.25 -12.91
N VAL A 265 12.39 -8.69 -13.78
CA VAL A 265 13.16 -7.82 -14.70
C VAL A 265 12.66 -8.00 -16.13
N ILE A 266 12.48 -6.88 -16.84
CA ILE A 266 12.06 -6.85 -18.24
C ILE A 266 13.16 -7.45 -19.12
N LYS A 267 12.86 -8.57 -19.80
CA LYS A 267 13.76 -9.18 -20.80
C LYS A 267 13.39 -8.79 -22.21
N LYS A 268 12.10 -8.62 -22.47
CA LYS A 268 11.57 -8.10 -23.72
C LYS A 268 10.26 -7.39 -23.45
N ILE A 269 9.98 -6.30 -24.15
CA ILE A 269 8.68 -5.64 -24.17
C ILE A 269 8.34 -5.35 -25.63
N ASN A 270 7.08 -5.57 -26.01
CA ASN A 270 6.56 -5.22 -27.32
C ASN A 270 5.24 -4.45 -27.17
N LEU A 271 5.02 -3.44 -28.01
CA LEU A 271 3.75 -2.73 -28.09
C LEU A 271 3.05 -3.04 -29.42
N MET A 272 1.75 -3.29 -29.37
CA MET A 272 0.88 -3.50 -30.52
C MET A 272 -0.38 -2.65 -30.35
N GLY A 273 -1.09 -2.30 -31.41
CA GLY A 273 -2.32 -1.49 -31.29
C GLY A 273 -2.62 -0.63 -32.50
N ASP A 274 -3.57 0.30 -32.35
CA ASP A 274 -4.04 1.22 -33.40
C ASP A 274 -3.48 2.65 -33.23
N TYR A 275 -2.38 2.80 -32.50
CA TYR A 275 -1.71 4.08 -32.25
C TYR A 275 -0.87 4.54 -33.45
N PHE A 276 -0.68 5.86 -33.56
CA PHE A 276 0.14 6.45 -34.62
C PHE A 276 1.60 6.56 -34.18
N LEU A 277 2.48 5.79 -34.81
CA LEU A 277 3.92 5.87 -34.69
C LEU A 277 4.46 7.14 -35.38
N ILE A 278 5.32 7.88 -34.68
CA ILE A 278 6.03 9.07 -35.19
C ILE A 278 7.55 8.86 -35.22
N GLY A 279 8.09 8.03 -34.31
CA GLY A 279 9.52 7.77 -34.16
C GLY A 279 9.86 6.28 -34.20
N ASP A 280 11.08 5.92 -33.82
CA ASP A 280 11.54 4.53 -33.77
C ASP A 280 11.13 3.90 -32.43
N LEU A 281 10.08 3.07 -32.44
CA LEU A 281 9.54 2.48 -31.22
C LEU A 281 10.54 1.56 -30.51
N ASP A 282 11.30 0.78 -31.26
CA ASP A 282 12.24 -0.18 -30.68
C ASP A 282 13.39 0.55 -30.00
N ARG A 283 14.08 1.42 -30.74
CA ARG A 283 15.27 2.11 -30.24
C ARG A 283 14.95 3.20 -29.22
N ASP A 284 13.90 3.99 -29.46
CA ASP A 284 13.63 5.21 -28.69
C ASP A 284 12.72 4.95 -27.47
N LEU A 285 12.20 3.72 -27.30
CA LEU A 285 11.38 3.32 -26.13
C LEU A 285 11.65 1.88 -25.63
N LEU A 286 11.49 0.86 -26.46
CA LEU A 286 11.43 -0.54 -25.98
C LEU A 286 12.79 -1.07 -25.50
N ASP A 287 13.86 -0.79 -26.24
CA ASP A 287 15.22 -1.23 -25.90
C ASP A 287 15.74 -0.58 -24.62
N LEU A 288 15.30 0.65 -24.31
CA LEU A 288 15.64 1.35 -23.07
C LEU A 288 15.16 0.62 -21.82
N LEU A 289 14.10 -0.18 -21.95
CA LEU A 289 13.48 -0.92 -20.85
C LEU A 289 14.09 -2.31 -20.65
N LYS A 290 14.98 -2.75 -21.53
CA LYS A 290 15.63 -4.04 -21.40
C LYS A 290 16.52 -4.07 -20.15
N ASN A 291 16.35 -5.11 -19.34
CA ASN A 291 16.98 -5.31 -18.04
C ASN A 291 16.60 -4.29 -16.94
N VAL A 292 15.53 -3.52 -17.13
CA VAL A 292 14.97 -2.65 -16.07
C VAL A 292 14.06 -3.48 -15.15
N PRO A 293 14.10 -3.28 -13.82
CA PRO A 293 13.11 -3.84 -12.92
C PRO A 293 11.69 -3.44 -13.34
N PHE A 294 10.75 -4.40 -13.38
CA PHE A 294 9.36 -4.15 -13.75
C PHE A 294 8.57 -3.57 -12.57
N THR A 295 8.98 -2.39 -12.13
CA THR A 295 8.31 -1.56 -11.12
C THR A 295 7.96 -0.21 -11.72
N ARG A 296 6.98 0.48 -11.13
CA ARG A 296 6.55 1.80 -11.62
C ARG A 296 7.70 2.80 -11.55
N GLU A 297 8.42 2.79 -10.43
CA GLU A 297 9.47 3.73 -10.09
C GLU A 297 10.67 3.56 -11.03
N ALA A 298 11.13 2.32 -11.26
CA ALA A 298 12.27 2.04 -12.12
C ALA A 298 11.98 2.38 -13.60
N VAL A 299 10.76 2.10 -14.07
CA VAL A 299 10.34 2.45 -15.43
C VAL A 299 10.16 3.97 -15.58
N GLU A 300 9.59 4.63 -14.57
CA GLU A 300 9.43 6.09 -14.54
C GLU A 300 10.79 6.80 -14.55
N GLU A 301 11.72 6.40 -13.69
CA GLU A 301 13.08 6.93 -13.62
C GLU A 301 13.80 6.75 -14.96
N LYS A 302 13.73 5.54 -15.54
CA LYS A 302 14.42 5.23 -16.80
C LYS A 302 13.92 6.10 -17.96
N LEU A 303 12.63 6.45 -17.95
CA LEU A 303 11.98 7.21 -19.02
C LEU A 303 11.74 8.68 -18.68
N ALA A 304 12.19 9.17 -17.52
CA ALA A 304 11.86 10.50 -17.01
C ALA A 304 12.20 11.64 -17.98
N ASN A 305 13.27 11.47 -18.76
CA ASN A 305 13.76 12.46 -19.73
C ASN A 305 13.40 12.12 -21.19
N ILE A 306 12.58 11.10 -21.42
CA ILE A 306 12.17 10.68 -22.77
C ILE A 306 10.80 11.24 -23.09
N ASN A 307 10.70 12.03 -24.16
CA ASN A 307 9.42 12.50 -24.66
C ASN A 307 8.72 11.41 -25.48
N LEU A 308 7.90 10.59 -24.85
CA LEU A 308 7.17 9.51 -25.54
C LEU A 308 6.29 10.00 -26.71
N GLY A 309 5.92 11.28 -26.72
CA GLY A 309 5.14 11.90 -27.79
C GLY A 309 5.87 11.97 -29.13
N THR A 310 7.21 11.88 -29.13
CA THR A 310 8.02 11.81 -30.35
C THR A 310 8.08 10.39 -30.93
N VAL A 311 7.70 9.38 -30.15
CA VAL A 311 7.69 7.97 -30.56
C VAL A 311 6.27 7.55 -30.96
N ILE A 312 5.28 7.83 -30.11
CA ILE A 312 3.85 7.57 -30.35
C ILE A 312 3.09 8.89 -30.18
N ARG A 313 2.30 9.26 -31.19
CA ARG A 313 1.55 10.54 -31.22
C ARG A 313 0.72 10.73 -29.96
N ASN A 314 0.87 11.90 -29.31
CA ASN A 314 0.15 12.30 -28.09
C ASN A 314 0.35 11.38 -26.88
N PHE A 315 1.28 10.42 -26.94
CA PHE A 315 1.53 9.49 -25.86
C PHE A 315 2.46 10.10 -24.81
N THR A 316 2.16 9.89 -23.54
CA THR A 316 2.89 10.51 -22.42
C THR A 316 3.36 9.46 -21.43
N LEU A 317 4.43 9.77 -20.69
CA LEU A 317 4.96 8.86 -19.65
C LEU A 317 3.89 8.44 -18.62
N PRO A 318 3.03 9.34 -18.09
CA PRO A 318 1.93 8.93 -17.23
C PRO A 318 0.95 7.95 -17.87
N GLN A 319 0.69 8.06 -19.18
CA GLN A 319 -0.15 7.09 -19.89
C GLN A 319 0.56 5.75 -20.02
N PHE A 320 1.86 5.72 -20.34
CA PHE A 320 2.63 4.48 -20.40
C PHE A 320 2.72 3.76 -19.04
N LEU A 321 3.01 4.49 -17.96
CA LEU A 321 2.97 3.93 -16.60
C LEU A 321 1.57 3.42 -16.24
N ARG A 322 0.51 4.09 -16.72
CA ARG A 322 -0.88 3.66 -16.52
C ARG A 322 -1.25 2.42 -17.34
N LEU A 323 -0.62 2.21 -18.50
CA LEU A 323 -0.74 1.00 -19.29
C LEU A 323 -0.11 -0.18 -18.55
N LEU A 324 1.13 -0.04 -18.06
CA LEU A 324 1.87 -1.13 -17.42
C LEU A 324 1.36 -1.47 -16.01
N PHE A 325 1.08 -0.45 -15.20
CA PHE A 325 0.87 -0.60 -13.75
C PHE A 325 -0.51 -0.12 -13.26
N GLY A 326 -1.44 0.22 -14.17
CA GLY A 326 -2.76 0.73 -13.79
C GLY A 326 -2.73 2.15 -13.19
N ARG A 327 -3.81 2.54 -12.51
CA ARG A 327 -3.81 3.80 -11.73
C ARG A 327 -3.02 3.56 -10.44
N THR A 328 -2.33 4.58 -9.96
CA THR A 328 -1.79 4.58 -8.58
C THR A 328 -2.93 4.21 -7.63
N PRO A 329 -2.72 3.30 -6.64
CA PRO A 329 -3.76 2.84 -5.74
C PRO A 329 -4.55 4.02 -5.18
N HIS A 330 -5.84 4.09 -5.50
CA HIS A 330 -6.73 5.08 -4.91
C HIS A 330 -7.07 4.57 -3.52
N VAL A 331 -6.54 5.24 -2.48
CA VAL A 331 -6.98 4.96 -1.11
C VAL A 331 -8.47 5.25 -1.05
N MET A 332 -9.30 4.25 -0.75
CA MET A 332 -10.75 4.45 -0.68
C MET A 332 -11.10 5.36 0.48
N LYS A 333 -11.99 6.32 0.25
CA LYS A 333 -12.46 7.23 1.29
C LYS A 333 -13.22 6.41 2.36
N PRO A 334 -12.75 6.37 3.61
CA PRO A 334 -13.36 5.58 4.67
C PRO A 334 -14.69 6.18 5.12
N GLU A 335 -15.53 5.34 5.73
CA GLU A 335 -16.89 5.72 6.15
C GLU A 335 -16.90 6.94 7.08
N TRP A 336 -15.97 7.03 8.04
CA TRP A 336 -15.90 8.12 9.00
C TRP A 336 -15.63 9.50 8.38
N LEU A 337 -15.21 9.57 7.10
CA LEU A 337 -14.96 10.84 6.39
C LEU A 337 -16.13 11.25 5.50
N LYS A 338 -17.14 10.38 5.37
CA LYS A 338 -18.32 10.69 4.59
C LYS A 338 -19.16 11.70 5.37
N ILE A 339 -19.54 12.76 4.66
CA ILE A 339 -20.35 13.84 5.20
C ILE A 339 -21.76 13.61 4.72
N ASP A 340 -22.72 13.72 5.63
CA ASP A 340 -24.12 13.63 5.30
C ASP A 340 -24.58 14.89 4.55
N LEU A 341 -24.84 14.74 3.25
CA LEU A 341 -25.34 15.80 2.38
C LEU A 341 -26.86 16.00 2.50
N THR A 342 -27.57 15.15 3.26
CA THR A 342 -29.04 15.21 3.39
C THR A 342 -29.52 16.24 4.42
N SER A 343 -28.61 16.90 5.14
CA SER A 343 -28.97 17.91 6.15
C SER A 343 -29.72 19.08 5.50
N LYS A 344 -30.99 19.28 5.88
CA LYS A 344 -31.85 20.39 5.42
C LYS A 344 -31.50 21.75 6.06
N LYS A 345 -30.27 21.95 6.51
CA LYS A 345 -29.85 23.21 7.13
C LYS A 345 -29.70 24.27 6.03
N THR A 346 -30.50 25.33 6.10
CA THR A 346 -30.58 26.38 5.07
C THR A 346 -29.30 27.22 5.04
N SER A 347 -28.51 27.06 3.97
CA SER A 347 -27.27 27.82 3.70
C SER A 347 -27.47 29.03 2.76
N GLY A 348 -28.68 29.20 2.23
CA GLY A 348 -28.98 30.17 1.16
C GLY A 348 -28.82 31.64 1.57
N GLU A 349 -29.04 31.97 2.84
CA GLU A 349 -28.92 33.35 3.31
C GLU A 349 -27.47 33.84 3.30
N THR A 350 -26.54 33.07 3.87
CA THR A 350 -25.10 33.38 3.82
C THR A 350 -24.59 33.42 2.39
N ALA A 351 -25.01 32.48 1.54
CA ALA A 351 -24.68 32.50 0.12
C ALA A 351 -25.17 33.79 -0.56
N GLY A 352 -26.39 34.24 -0.26
CA GLY A 352 -26.98 35.46 -0.79
C GLY A 352 -26.27 36.73 -0.31
N ILE A 353 -25.83 36.79 0.95
CA ILE A 353 -25.03 37.91 1.49
C ILE A 353 -23.67 37.97 0.77
N LEU A 354 -22.95 36.83 0.69
CA LEU A 354 -21.65 36.76 0.01
C LEU A 354 -21.75 37.19 -1.46
N SER A 355 -22.80 36.75 -2.16
CA SER A 355 -23.01 37.10 -3.57
C SER A 355 -23.33 38.59 -3.76
N ARG A 356 -24.16 39.20 -2.90
CA ARG A 356 -24.49 40.64 -2.99
C ARG A 356 -23.27 41.54 -2.85
N HIS A 357 -22.36 41.19 -1.95
CA HIS A 357 -21.10 41.91 -1.73
C HIS A 357 -19.95 41.46 -2.64
N ARG A 358 -20.22 40.59 -3.62
CA ARG A 358 -19.24 40.07 -4.58
C ARG A 358 -18.03 39.42 -3.90
N MET A 359 -18.26 38.73 -2.78
CA MET A 359 -17.20 38.18 -1.95
C MET A 359 -16.74 36.81 -2.43
N ASN A 360 -15.42 36.66 -2.54
CA ASN A 360 -14.77 35.38 -2.67
C ASN A 360 -14.60 34.71 -1.30
N THR A 361 -14.67 33.38 -1.25
CA THR A 361 -14.42 32.61 -0.03
C THR A 361 -13.55 31.41 -0.34
N ILE A 362 -12.63 31.10 0.57
CA ILE A 362 -11.84 29.87 0.48
C ILE A 362 -12.74 28.62 0.60
N CYS A 363 -13.92 28.78 1.21
CA CYS A 363 -14.95 27.74 1.26
C CYS A 363 -15.37 27.27 -0.14
N THR A 364 -15.52 28.20 -1.09
CA THR A 364 -15.88 27.90 -2.48
C THR A 364 -14.66 27.55 -3.31
N SER A 365 -13.62 28.39 -3.29
CA SER A 365 -12.42 28.19 -4.13
C SER A 365 -11.66 26.91 -3.77
N GLY A 366 -11.62 26.56 -2.49
CA GLY A 366 -10.98 25.35 -1.98
C GLY A 366 -11.86 24.09 -1.99
N LEU A 367 -13.10 24.15 -2.48
CA LEU A 367 -14.09 23.06 -2.41
C LEU A 367 -14.24 22.47 -1.00
N CYS A 368 -14.40 23.35 -0.01
CA CYS A 368 -14.37 22.95 1.39
C CYS A 368 -15.55 22.02 1.74
N PRO A 369 -15.28 20.83 2.34
CA PRO A 369 -16.34 19.92 2.77
C PRO A 369 -17.30 20.53 3.80
N ASN A 370 -16.82 21.46 4.63
CA ASN A 370 -17.57 22.01 5.76
C ASN A 370 -18.46 23.21 5.36
N ARG A 371 -18.47 23.59 4.07
CA ARG A 371 -19.16 24.79 3.58
C ARG A 371 -20.62 24.85 4.04
N THR A 372 -21.36 23.76 3.88
CA THR A 372 -22.79 23.70 4.24
C THR A 372 -23.00 23.95 5.72
N GLU A 373 -22.18 23.35 6.58
CA GLU A 373 -22.27 23.51 8.03
C GLU A 373 -21.91 24.94 8.46
N CYS A 374 -20.76 25.45 7.99
CA CYS A 374 -20.31 26.80 8.34
C CYS A 374 -21.32 27.87 7.88
N TRP A 375 -21.85 27.75 6.66
CA TRP A 375 -22.81 28.73 6.15
C TRP A 375 -24.16 28.64 6.86
N ALA A 376 -24.59 27.44 7.27
CA ALA A 376 -25.78 27.31 8.12
C ALA A 376 -25.60 27.97 9.50
N ALA A 377 -24.36 28.03 10.00
CA ALA A 377 -24.00 28.77 11.21
C ALA A 377 -23.71 30.26 10.97
N ARG A 378 -24.08 30.80 9.80
CA ARG A 378 -23.81 32.18 9.35
C ARG A 378 -22.34 32.59 9.38
N THR A 379 -21.42 31.66 9.17
CA THR A 379 -19.97 31.96 9.15
C THR A 379 -19.31 31.55 7.85
N ALA A 380 -18.33 32.33 7.41
CA ALA A 380 -17.50 32.06 6.25
C ALA A 380 -16.12 32.70 6.41
N THR A 381 -15.10 32.05 5.88
CA THR A 381 -13.76 32.65 5.75
C THR A 381 -13.70 33.43 4.44
N LEU A 382 -13.59 34.75 4.56
CA LEU A 382 -13.54 35.66 3.42
C LEU A 382 -12.14 35.60 2.80
N MET A 383 -12.09 35.57 1.46
CA MET A 383 -10.84 35.53 0.70
C MET A 383 -10.71 36.82 -0.11
N ILE A 384 -9.71 37.64 0.21
CA ILE A 384 -9.45 38.92 -0.46
C ILE A 384 -8.40 38.77 -1.57
N GLY A 385 -8.30 39.79 -2.42
CA GLY A 385 -7.34 39.85 -3.51
C GLY A 385 -7.81 39.18 -4.81
N GLY A 386 -9.08 38.74 -4.85
CA GLY A 386 -9.70 38.03 -5.97
C GLY A 386 -9.73 36.50 -5.79
N GLU A 387 -10.03 35.79 -6.89
CA GLU A 387 -10.17 34.32 -6.92
C GLU A 387 -9.01 33.59 -7.63
N ILE A 388 -8.10 34.36 -8.24
CA ILE A 388 -6.95 33.85 -9.00
C ILE A 388 -5.68 34.11 -8.19
N CYS A 389 -4.96 33.04 -7.86
CA CYS A 389 -3.70 33.08 -7.13
C CYS A 389 -2.50 33.09 -8.09
N THR A 390 -1.46 33.86 -7.76
CA THR A 390 -0.18 33.82 -8.49
C THR A 390 0.60 32.52 -8.25
N ARG A 391 0.23 31.76 -7.22
CA ARG A 391 0.86 30.49 -6.83
C ARG A 391 -0.02 29.29 -7.15
N LYS A 392 0.62 28.12 -7.26
CA LYS A 392 -0.01 26.86 -7.69
C LYS A 392 0.46 25.70 -6.82
N CYS A 393 0.15 25.77 -5.52
CA CYS A 393 0.39 24.67 -4.60
C CYS A 393 -0.38 23.42 -5.06
N LYS A 394 0.27 22.25 -5.09
CA LYS A 394 -0.29 21.04 -5.72
C LYS A 394 -1.45 20.41 -4.94
N PHE A 395 -1.72 20.89 -3.73
CA PHE A 395 -2.87 20.51 -2.92
C PHE A 395 -4.09 21.43 -3.11
N CYS A 396 -3.88 22.66 -3.57
CA CYS A 396 -4.87 23.74 -3.51
C CYS A 396 -5.70 23.83 -4.79
N ASN A 397 -7.02 23.96 -4.63
CA ASN A 397 -7.96 24.06 -5.75
C ASN A 397 -8.25 25.49 -6.22
N THR A 398 -7.79 26.51 -5.48
CA THR A 398 -7.94 27.90 -5.91
C THR A 398 -7.28 28.10 -7.28
N LEU A 399 -7.98 28.80 -8.18
CA LEU A 399 -7.53 28.98 -9.55
C LEU A 399 -6.16 29.68 -9.55
N SER A 400 -5.20 29.15 -10.32
CA SER A 400 -3.88 29.78 -10.48
C SER A 400 -3.75 30.44 -11.84
N GLY A 401 -3.16 31.62 -11.89
CA GLY A 401 -2.97 32.36 -13.13
C GLY A 401 -2.58 33.81 -12.89
N LYS A 402 -2.84 34.68 -13.89
CA LYS A 402 -2.66 36.12 -13.75
C LYS A 402 -3.92 36.71 -13.09
N PRO A 403 -3.81 37.31 -11.89
CA PRO A 403 -4.97 37.91 -11.23
C PRO A 403 -5.48 39.15 -11.97
N HIS A 404 -6.74 39.50 -11.69
CA HIS A 404 -7.29 40.80 -12.06
C HIS A 404 -6.68 41.92 -11.19
N ALA A 405 -6.87 43.18 -11.61
CA ALA A 405 -6.56 44.33 -10.77
C ALA A 405 -7.34 44.22 -9.45
N LEU A 406 -6.73 44.66 -8.35
CA LEU A 406 -7.43 44.73 -7.06
C LEU A 406 -8.65 45.64 -7.18
N ASP A 407 -9.79 45.20 -6.66
CA ASP A 407 -10.96 46.06 -6.50
C ASP A 407 -10.70 47.02 -5.32
N PRO A 408 -10.62 48.34 -5.55
CA PRO A 408 -10.38 49.30 -4.48
C PRO A 408 -11.50 49.33 -3.43
N ASN A 409 -12.70 48.83 -3.74
CA ASN A 409 -13.82 48.75 -2.82
C ASN A 409 -13.92 47.41 -2.06
N GLU A 410 -13.11 46.40 -2.43
CA GLU A 410 -13.11 45.09 -1.73
C GLU A 410 -12.93 45.23 -0.20
N PRO A 411 -12.04 46.10 0.34
CA PRO A 411 -11.94 46.33 1.78
C PRO A 411 -13.27 46.70 2.46
N GLN A 412 -14.07 47.55 1.80
CA GLN A 412 -15.34 48.01 2.33
C GLN A 412 -16.42 46.92 2.19
N HIS A 413 -16.46 46.22 1.05
CA HIS A 413 -17.36 45.07 0.86
C HIS A 413 -17.12 43.96 1.90
N VAL A 414 -15.84 43.71 2.27
CA VAL A 414 -15.49 42.77 3.35
C VAL A 414 -16.10 43.22 4.68
N ALA A 415 -15.94 44.49 5.03
CA ALA A 415 -16.44 45.05 6.28
C ALA A 415 -17.98 45.02 6.34
N GLU A 416 -18.66 45.33 5.24
CA GLU A 416 -20.12 45.26 5.12
C GLU A 416 -20.64 43.83 5.18
N THR A 417 -19.94 42.89 4.55
CA THR A 417 -20.26 41.46 4.63
C THR A 417 -20.17 40.95 6.07
N ILE A 418 -19.12 41.31 6.81
CA ILE A 418 -18.95 40.95 8.22
C ILE A 418 -20.09 41.52 9.08
N LYS A 419 -20.46 42.79 8.83
CA LYS A 419 -21.57 43.45 9.51
C LYS A 419 -22.89 42.74 9.26
N GLU A 420 -23.18 42.41 8.01
CA GLU A 420 -24.45 41.79 7.61
C GLU A 420 -24.56 40.32 8.06
N LEU A 421 -23.44 39.59 8.07
CA LEU A 421 -23.37 38.26 8.70
C LEU A 421 -23.44 38.34 10.23
N ASN A 422 -23.22 39.52 10.82
CA ASN A 422 -23.16 39.77 12.25
C ASN A 422 -22.10 38.91 12.96
N LEU A 423 -20.90 38.83 12.35
CA LEU A 423 -19.82 38.01 12.88
C LEU A 423 -19.20 38.67 14.11
N ARG A 424 -19.12 37.94 15.22
CA ARG A 424 -18.31 38.34 16.40
C ARG A 424 -16.82 38.07 16.21
N TYR A 425 -16.50 37.16 15.28
CA TYR A 425 -15.15 36.73 14.96
C TYR A 425 -15.06 36.52 13.44
N ALA A 426 -14.22 37.30 12.77
CA ALA A 426 -14.03 37.26 11.33
C ALA A 426 -12.66 36.66 10.98
N VAL A 427 -12.65 35.65 10.12
CA VAL A 427 -11.42 35.05 9.57
C VAL A 427 -11.25 35.50 8.14
N ILE A 428 -10.12 36.15 7.85
CA ILE A 428 -9.78 36.68 6.54
C ILE A 428 -8.54 35.97 6.02
N THR A 429 -8.58 35.51 4.77
CA THR A 429 -7.43 34.97 4.04
C THR A 429 -7.30 35.67 2.69
N SER A 430 -6.26 35.38 1.91
CA SER A 430 -6.12 35.91 0.55
C SER A 430 -5.56 34.87 -0.40
N VAL A 431 -5.73 35.14 -1.69
CA VAL A 431 -4.81 34.60 -2.69
C VAL A 431 -3.44 35.25 -2.56
N ASP A 432 -2.39 34.60 -3.08
CA ASP A 432 -1.09 35.26 -3.25
C ASP A 432 -1.15 36.24 -4.43
N ARG A 433 -0.52 37.41 -4.23
CA ARG A 433 -0.48 38.54 -5.16
C ARG A 433 0.95 38.91 -5.52
N ASP A 434 1.73 37.92 -5.93
CA ASP A 434 3.14 38.12 -6.34
C ASP A 434 3.29 39.06 -7.55
N ASP A 435 2.18 39.39 -8.23
CA ASP A 435 2.09 40.36 -9.32
C ASP A 435 2.18 41.83 -8.85
N LEU A 436 1.99 42.09 -7.55
CA LEU A 436 1.99 43.44 -6.98
C LEU A 436 3.36 43.77 -6.35
N PRO A 437 3.80 45.05 -6.39
CA PRO A 437 5.11 45.46 -5.87
C PRO A 437 5.22 45.29 -4.34
N ASP A 438 4.10 45.23 -3.62
CA ASP A 438 3.99 45.04 -2.17
C ASP A 438 3.34 43.69 -1.81
N TYR A 439 3.19 42.79 -2.78
CA TYR A 439 2.51 41.50 -2.64
C TYR A 439 1.10 41.57 -2.01
N GLY A 440 0.41 42.71 -2.13
CA GLY A 440 -0.93 42.93 -1.61
C GLY A 440 -0.98 43.35 -0.13
N ALA A 441 0.15 43.65 0.52
CA ALA A 441 0.19 44.05 1.93
C ALA A 441 -0.65 45.31 2.22
N ASP A 442 -0.66 46.32 1.34
CA ASP A 442 -1.51 47.50 1.49
C ASP A 442 -3.00 47.18 1.42
N HIS A 443 -3.36 46.18 0.62
CA HIS A 443 -4.73 45.74 0.51
C HIS A 443 -5.23 45.05 1.78
N TRP A 444 -4.37 44.22 2.39
CA TRP A 444 -4.60 43.68 3.73
C TRP A 444 -4.81 44.79 4.76
N VAL A 445 -3.94 45.81 4.78
CA VAL A 445 -4.04 46.94 5.73
C VAL A 445 -5.35 47.71 5.56
N LYS A 446 -5.73 48.04 4.32
CA LYS A 446 -7.00 48.73 4.03
C LYS A 446 -8.19 47.91 4.48
N THR A 447 -8.16 46.59 4.23
CA THR A 447 -9.21 45.66 4.65
C THR A 447 -9.37 45.64 6.16
N VAL A 448 -8.29 45.42 6.93
CA VAL A 448 -8.39 45.37 8.40
C VAL A 448 -8.91 46.69 8.97
N LYS A 449 -8.45 47.84 8.44
CA LYS A 449 -8.92 49.16 8.89
C LYS A 449 -10.41 49.37 8.60
N ALA A 450 -10.89 48.98 7.42
CA ALA A 450 -12.32 49.09 7.07
C ALA A 450 -13.19 48.23 8.01
N ILE A 451 -12.72 47.02 8.35
CA ILE A 451 -13.39 46.14 9.32
C ILE A 451 -13.43 46.79 10.70
N GLN A 452 -12.30 47.30 11.19
CA GLN A 452 -12.22 47.96 12.51
C GLN A 452 -13.13 49.19 12.62
N GLN A 453 -13.28 49.96 11.52
CA GLN A 453 -14.15 51.12 11.47
C GLN A 453 -15.63 50.74 11.43
N THR A 454 -16.00 49.74 10.61
CA THR A 454 -17.40 49.36 10.38
C THR A 454 -17.94 48.43 11.47
N CYS A 455 -17.07 47.58 12.02
CA CYS A 455 -17.38 46.49 12.95
C CYS A 455 -16.42 46.48 14.15
N PRO A 456 -16.39 47.53 14.98
CA PRO A 456 -15.36 47.72 16.03
C PRO A 456 -15.33 46.62 17.10
N ASN A 457 -16.44 45.90 17.29
CA ASN A 457 -16.56 44.81 18.28
C ASN A 457 -16.19 43.43 17.72
N THR A 458 -15.79 43.33 16.45
CA THR A 458 -15.46 42.05 15.80
C THR A 458 -13.99 41.70 16.03
N LYS A 459 -13.73 40.50 16.56
CA LYS A 459 -12.37 39.97 16.60
C LYS A 459 -11.92 39.57 15.20
N ILE A 460 -10.66 39.80 14.87
CA ILE A 460 -10.11 39.60 13.52
C ILE A 460 -8.97 38.58 13.58
N GLU A 461 -9.11 37.47 12.85
CA GLU A 461 -8.05 36.51 12.54
C GLU A 461 -7.62 36.66 11.09
N LEU A 462 -6.33 36.85 10.84
CA LEU A 462 -5.76 36.89 9.50
C LEU A 462 -5.03 35.57 9.22
N LEU A 463 -5.23 34.98 8.05
CA LEU A 463 -4.43 33.89 7.50
C LEU A 463 -3.69 34.41 6.27
N ILE A 464 -2.43 34.81 6.47
CA ILE A 464 -1.65 35.61 5.53
C ILE A 464 -0.67 34.78 4.68
N PRO A 465 -0.30 35.27 3.49
CA PRO A 465 0.81 34.72 2.72
C PRO A 465 2.17 35.03 3.38
N ASP A 466 3.25 34.54 2.79
CA ASP A 466 4.62 34.79 3.30
C ASP A 466 5.22 36.13 2.85
N PHE A 467 4.56 36.86 1.94
CA PHE A 467 5.06 38.09 1.30
C PHE A 467 6.49 37.96 0.75
N MET A 468 6.86 36.77 0.24
CA MET A 468 8.23 36.42 -0.16
C MET A 468 9.29 36.72 0.91
N GLY A 469 8.90 36.67 2.20
CA GLY A 469 9.81 36.83 3.34
C GLY A 469 10.20 38.28 3.62
N ARG A 470 9.55 39.24 2.96
CA ARG A 470 9.74 40.67 3.19
C ARG A 470 9.11 41.08 4.53
N LYS A 471 9.94 41.10 5.57
CA LYS A 471 9.53 41.38 6.96
C LYS A 471 8.83 42.73 7.09
N GLU A 472 9.27 43.74 6.36
CA GLU A 472 8.68 45.08 6.38
C GLU A 472 7.21 45.07 5.94
N LEU A 473 6.82 44.20 5.01
CA LEU A 473 5.44 44.06 4.58
C LEU A 473 4.60 43.29 5.59
N LEU A 474 5.16 42.23 6.16
CA LEU A 474 4.52 41.50 7.25
C LEU A 474 4.23 42.43 8.43
N GLN A 475 5.23 43.18 8.87
CA GLN A 475 5.10 44.18 9.95
C GLN A 475 4.07 45.25 9.61
N LYS A 476 3.97 45.68 8.35
CA LYS A 476 2.94 46.62 7.87
C LYS A 476 1.53 46.08 8.12
N VAL A 477 1.28 44.80 7.85
CA VAL A 477 -0.01 44.14 8.13
C VAL A 477 -0.21 43.96 9.63
N LEU A 478 0.81 43.50 10.37
CA LEU A 478 0.74 43.29 11.82
C LEU A 478 0.52 44.59 12.62
N ALA A 479 0.97 45.74 12.10
CA ALA A 479 0.72 47.05 12.69
C ALA A 479 -0.78 47.41 12.77
N THR A 480 -1.64 46.71 12.01
CA THR A 480 -3.10 46.83 12.15
C THR A 480 -3.67 46.16 13.40
N LYS A 481 -2.83 45.44 14.17
CA LYS A 481 -3.18 44.77 15.43
C LYS A 481 -4.37 43.80 15.30
N PRO A 482 -4.29 42.78 14.41
CA PRO A 482 -5.27 41.70 14.41
C PRO A 482 -5.22 40.96 15.76
N HIS A 483 -6.31 40.27 16.11
CA HIS A 483 -6.38 39.52 17.36
C HIS A 483 -5.57 38.22 17.25
N VAL A 484 -5.63 37.58 16.08
CA VAL A 484 -4.83 36.39 15.74
C VAL A 484 -4.27 36.61 14.34
N CYS A 485 -3.02 36.21 14.12
CA CYS A 485 -2.43 36.18 12.79
C CYS A 485 -1.80 34.82 12.56
N GLY A 486 -2.12 34.19 11.44
CA GLY A 486 -1.68 32.86 11.11
C GLY A 486 -1.02 32.77 9.75
N HIS A 487 -0.12 31.79 9.65
CA HIS A 487 0.53 31.38 8.42
C HIS A 487 0.70 29.86 8.47
N ASN A 488 0.08 29.14 7.54
CA ASN A 488 0.12 27.69 7.56
C ASN A 488 1.47 27.14 7.09
N MET A 489 1.95 26.11 7.77
CA MET A 489 3.06 25.27 7.30
C MET A 489 2.62 24.37 6.14
N GLU A 490 1.35 23.98 6.13
CA GLU A 490 0.67 23.09 5.17
C GLU A 490 1.15 21.64 5.17
N THR A 491 2.45 21.39 5.32
CA THR A 491 3.05 20.04 5.35
C THR A 491 4.40 20.06 6.07
N VAL A 492 4.99 18.88 6.27
CA VAL A 492 6.34 18.70 6.81
C VAL A 492 7.45 19.19 5.87
N ARG A 493 8.67 19.34 6.41
CA ARG A 493 9.86 19.88 5.72
C ARG A 493 10.18 19.16 4.42
N SER A 494 10.25 17.82 4.45
CA SER A 494 10.62 16.98 3.29
C SER A 494 9.64 17.10 2.12
N LEU A 495 8.34 17.24 2.41
CA LEU A 495 7.28 17.32 1.41
C LEU A 495 7.05 18.73 0.88
N THR A 496 7.49 19.77 1.58
CA THR A 496 7.26 21.17 1.20
C THR A 496 7.63 21.48 -0.27
N PRO A 497 8.80 21.09 -0.80
CA PRO A 497 9.16 21.35 -2.21
C PRO A 497 8.23 20.68 -3.23
N THR A 498 7.62 19.55 -2.85
CA THR A 498 6.70 18.80 -3.71
C THR A 498 5.27 19.34 -3.63
N VAL A 499 4.87 19.82 -2.45
CA VAL A 499 3.50 20.24 -2.11
C VAL A 499 3.25 21.71 -2.44
N ARG A 500 4.19 22.61 -2.10
CA ARG A 500 4.05 24.07 -2.24
C ARG A 500 4.87 24.56 -3.43
N SER A 501 4.34 25.52 -4.19
CA SER A 501 4.99 25.95 -5.43
C SER A 501 6.11 26.97 -5.23
N VAL A 502 6.01 27.83 -4.21
CA VAL A 502 6.93 28.96 -3.98
C VAL A 502 7.38 29.02 -2.53
N ALA A 503 6.44 28.95 -1.60
CA ALA A 503 6.73 29.06 -0.17
C ALA A 503 7.65 27.94 0.32
N LYS A 504 8.66 28.32 1.11
CA LYS A 504 9.65 27.42 1.72
C LYS A 504 9.34 27.19 3.19
N TYR A 505 9.73 26.02 3.69
CA TYR A 505 9.45 25.62 5.07
C TYR A 505 10.06 26.59 6.10
N ASP A 506 11.36 26.86 6.03
CA ASP A 506 12.04 27.78 6.97
C ASP A 506 11.54 29.22 6.86
N GLN A 507 11.11 29.63 5.68
CA GLN A 507 10.53 30.94 5.47
C GLN A 507 9.16 31.06 6.17
N SER A 508 8.34 30.02 6.08
CA SER A 508 7.07 29.95 6.82
C SER A 508 7.29 29.97 8.34
N LEU A 509 8.31 29.27 8.85
CA LEU A 509 8.71 29.38 10.26
C LEU A 509 9.15 30.81 10.62
N SER A 510 9.94 31.46 9.77
CA SER A 510 10.34 32.85 9.98
C SER A 510 9.15 33.81 10.01
N VAL A 511 8.10 33.56 9.23
CA VAL A 511 6.85 34.36 9.26
C VAL A 511 6.17 34.17 10.62
N LEU A 512 6.02 32.94 11.10
CA LEU A 512 5.45 32.66 12.42
C LEU A 512 6.24 33.33 13.55
N GLN A 513 7.57 33.24 13.50
CA GLN A 513 8.45 33.87 14.48
C GLN A 513 8.26 35.39 14.50
N GLU A 514 8.13 36.03 13.33
CA GLU A 514 7.93 37.47 13.23
C GLU A 514 6.55 37.91 13.77
N ILE A 515 5.49 37.11 13.53
CA ILE A 515 4.17 37.33 14.15
C ILE A 515 4.27 37.32 15.67
N THR A 516 4.93 36.30 16.23
CA THR A 516 5.13 36.18 17.69
C THR A 516 5.96 37.34 18.24
N ASN A 517 7.05 37.72 17.56
CA ASN A 517 7.94 38.80 17.99
C ASN A 517 7.23 40.17 17.99
N TRP A 518 6.24 40.36 17.12
CA TRP A 518 5.40 41.56 17.11
C TRP A 518 4.38 41.59 18.27
N GLY A 519 4.23 40.49 19.00
CA GLY A 519 3.28 40.37 20.12
C GLY A 519 1.86 40.04 19.70
N VAL A 520 1.65 39.55 18.47
CA VAL A 520 0.34 39.05 18.00
C VAL A 520 0.26 37.54 18.26
N GLU A 521 -0.93 37.04 18.58
CA GLU A 521 -1.13 35.61 18.79
C GLU A 521 -0.97 34.85 17.46
N ALA A 522 0.12 34.09 17.34
CA ALA A 522 0.45 33.29 16.18
C ALA A 522 -0.38 31.99 16.12
N LYS A 523 -0.83 31.63 14.91
CA LYS A 523 -1.53 30.38 14.61
C LYS A 523 -0.98 29.71 13.36
N THR A 524 -0.95 28.39 13.36
CA THR A 524 -0.60 27.64 12.15
C THR A 524 -1.38 26.34 12.03
N GLY A 525 -1.17 25.66 10.91
CA GLY A 525 -1.68 24.33 10.66
C GLY A 525 -0.94 23.65 9.53
N PHE A 526 -1.09 22.32 9.50
CA PHE A 526 -0.63 21.49 8.42
C PHE A 526 -1.57 20.31 8.20
N MET A 527 -1.56 19.78 6.99
CA MET A 527 -2.40 18.67 6.57
C MET A 527 -1.67 17.35 6.77
N LEU A 528 -2.42 16.32 7.12
CA LEU A 528 -1.95 14.93 7.20
C LEU A 528 -2.53 14.09 6.06
N GLY A 529 -1.83 13.02 5.68
CA GLY A 529 -2.19 12.11 4.59
C GLY A 529 -1.55 12.44 3.24
N LEU A 530 -0.50 13.27 3.22
CA LEU A 530 0.30 13.62 2.04
C LEU A 530 1.53 12.72 1.85
N GLY A 531 1.84 11.88 2.86
CA GLY A 531 2.95 10.92 2.82
C GLY A 531 4.00 11.16 3.91
N GLU A 532 3.72 12.08 4.83
CA GLU A 532 4.56 12.39 5.99
C GLU A 532 4.65 11.19 6.96
N THR A 533 5.80 11.04 7.62
CA THR A 533 5.96 10.04 8.69
C THR A 533 5.55 10.59 10.05
N HIS A 534 5.38 9.69 11.03
CA HIS A 534 5.07 10.08 12.40
C HIS A 534 6.15 11.00 12.99
N GLU A 535 7.43 10.68 12.76
CA GLU A 535 8.58 11.45 13.24
C GLU A 535 8.61 12.85 12.63
N GLU A 536 8.35 12.98 11.33
CA GLU A 536 8.32 14.28 10.64
C GLU A 536 7.18 15.17 11.16
N ILE A 537 6.03 14.58 11.54
CA ILE A 537 4.92 15.30 12.18
C ILE A 537 5.39 15.88 13.52
N LEU A 538 6.08 15.08 14.34
CA LEU A 538 6.57 15.51 15.65
C LEU A 538 7.67 16.57 15.54
N GLU A 539 8.60 16.41 14.60
CA GLU A 539 9.63 17.42 14.30
C GLU A 539 8.98 18.73 13.86
N THR A 540 7.96 18.68 13.02
CA THR A 540 7.22 19.87 12.58
C THR A 540 6.55 20.59 13.75
N MET A 541 6.02 19.84 14.74
CA MET A 541 5.47 20.42 15.97
C MET A 541 6.54 21.16 16.79
N ASP A 542 7.74 20.58 16.91
CA ASP A 542 8.86 21.17 17.66
C ASP A 542 9.39 22.42 16.96
N ASP A 543 9.55 22.36 15.63
CA ASP A 543 9.92 23.49 14.78
C ASP A 543 8.94 24.66 14.92
N ILE A 544 7.63 24.38 14.92
CA ILE A 544 6.59 25.40 15.11
C ILE A 544 6.68 26.01 16.51
N LEU A 545 6.85 25.19 17.55
CA LEU A 545 6.96 25.69 18.93
C LEU A 545 8.18 26.59 19.13
N ALA A 546 9.29 26.29 18.44
CA ALA A 546 10.49 27.13 18.47
C ALA A 546 10.23 28.57 17.97
N THR A 547 9.21 28.76 17.12
CA THR A 547 8.78 30.11 16.67
C THR A 547 7.97 30.89 17.72
N GLY A 548 7.60 30.23 18.82
CA GLY A 548 6.69 30.72 19.84
C GLY A 548 5.20 30.67 19.47
N CYS A 549 4.85 30.11 18.29
CA CYS A 549 3.48 29.83 17.91
C CYS A 549 2.87 28.74 18.81
N LYS A 550 1.72 29.03 19.43
CA LYS A 550 1.07 28.13 20.41
C LYS A 550 -0.35 27.69 20.03
N ARG A 551 -0.81 28.04 18.84
CA ARG A 551 -2.08 27.55 18.28
C ARG A 551 -1.83 26.69 17.04
N LEU A 552 -2.34 25.45 17.06
CA LEU A 552 -2.11 24.47 16.00
C LEU A 552 -3.43 23.88 15.50
N THR A 553 -3.52 23.72 14.18
CA THR A 553 -4.60 22.97 13.53
C THR A 553 -4.04 21.80 12.72
N LEU A 554 -4.59 20.61 12.91
CA LEU A 554 -4.25 19.40 12.18
C LEU A 554 -5.48 18.87 11.46
N GLY A 555 -5.41 18.73 10.14
CA GLY A 555 -6.53 18.29 9.32
C GLY A 555 -6.15 17.24 8.29
N GLN A 556 -7.10 16.42 7.84
CA GLN A 556 -6.86 15.47 6.75
C GLN A 556 -6.77 16.21 5.41
N TYR A 557 -5.72 15.92 4.65
CA TYR A 557 -5.64 16.28 3.24
C TYR A 557 -6.76 15.56 2.47
N LEU A 558 -7.61 16.35 1.83
CA LEU A 558 -8.62 15.85 0.92
C LEU A 558 -8.27 16.31 -0.49
N GLN A 559 -8.00 15.35 -1.37
CA GLN A 559 -7.72 15.62 -2.77
C GLN A 559 -8.94 16.31 -3.43
N PRO A 560 -8.79 17.56 -3.93
CA PRO A 560 -9.93 18.28 -4.51
C PRO A 560 -10.38 17.69 -5.85
N THR A 561 -9.43 17.33 -6.71
CA THR A 561 -9.66 16.70 -8.01
C THR A 561 -8.51 15.75 -8.34
N SER A 562 -8.71 14.87 -9.32
CA SER A 562 -7.69 13.91 -9.76
C SER A 562 -6.42 14.53 -10.36
N LYS A 563 -6.36 15.86 -10.52
CA LYS A 563 -5.17 16.60 -11.00
C LYS A 563 -4.25 17.05 -9.86
N HIS A 564 -4.73 17.00 -8.62
CA HIS A 564 -3.97 17.37 -7.41
C HIS A 564 -3.22 16.15 -6.87
N LEU A 565 -2.35 16.39 -5.87
CA LEU A 565 -1.62 15.31 -5.22
C LEU A 565 -2.56 14.17 -4.79
N PRO A 566 -2.15 12.90 -4.96
CA PRO A 566 -2.93 11.78 -4.45
C PRO A 566 -2.95 11.81 -2.92
N VAL A 567 -4.03 11.31 -2.32
CA VAL A 567 -4.04 11.01 -0.89
C VAL A 567 -3.17 9.78 -0.66
N MET A 568 -2.15 9.89 0.20
CA MET A 568 -1.26 8.77 0.54
C MET A 568 -1.83 7.93 1.68
N ALA A 569 -2.49 8.57 2.65
CA ALA A 569 -3.15 7.90 3.75
C ALA A 569 -4.36 8.69 4.26
N TYR A 570 -5.35 7.97 4.80
CA TYR A 570 -6.45 8.55 5.57
C TYR A 570 -6.20 8.33 7.06
N ILE A 571 -5.84 9.40 7.75
CA ILE A 571 -5.52 9.38 9.18
C ILE A 571 -6.81 9.16 9.97
N THR A 572 -6.76 8.20 10.88
CA THR A 572 -7.92 7.83 11.70
C THR A 572 -8.23 8.91 12.75
N PRO A 573 -9.49 9.04 13.19
CA PRO A 573 -9.84 9.92 14.31
C PRO A 573 -9.00 9.67 15.57
N GLU A 574 -8.65 8.42 15.85
CA GLU A 574 -7.82 8.01 16.98
C GLU A 574 -6.41 8.59 16.86
N GLN A 575 -5.79 8.51 15.67
CA GLN A 575 -4.48 9.13 15.41
C GLN A 575 -4.54 10.66 15.54
N PHE A 576 -5.60 11.31 15.05
CA PHE A 576 -5.76 12.76 15.25
C PHE A 576 -5.85 13.12 16.75
N ASN A 577 -6.53 12.30 17.56
CA ASN A 577 -6.60 12.49 19.02
C ASN A 577 -5.24 12.28 19.68
N GLU A 578 -4.47 11.30 19.23
CA GLU A 578 -3.10 11.07 19.68
C GLU A 578 -2.20 12.28 19.38
N TYR A 579 -2.19 12.77 18.14
CA TYR A 579 -1.43 13.96 17.77
C TYR A 579 -1.85 15.21 18.55
N LYS A 580 -3.15 15.34 18.86
CA LYS A 580 -3.64 16.43 19.72
C LYS A 580 -3.03 16.35 21.11
N LYS A 581 -3.03 15.16 21.72
CA LYS A 581 -2.46 14.93 23.05
C LYS A 581 -0.96 15.26 23.06
N ILE A 582 -0.22 14.74 22.09
CA ILE A 582 1.22 14.99 21.96
C ILE A 582 1.52 16.49 21.78
N ALA A 583 0.77 17.18 20.92
CA ALA A 583 0.95 18.62 20.72
C ALA A 583 0.70 19.44 22.02
N LEU A 584 -0.33 19.08 22.79
CA LEU A 584 -0.58 19.71 24.09
C LEU A 584 0.55 19.44 25.10
N GLU A 585 1.05 18.20 25.15
CA GLU A 585 2.17 17.80 26.02
C GLU A 585 3.47 18.53 25.64
N LYS A 586 3.73 18.75 24.35
CA LYS A 586 4.89 19.52 23.85
C LYS A 586 4.82 21.01 24.21
N GLY A 587 3.62 21.56 24.46
CA GLY A 587 3.45 22.94 24.94
C GLY A 587 2.60 23.86 24.06
N PHE A 588 1.89 23.34 23.07
CA PHE A 588 0.83 24.10 22.40
C PHE A 588 -0.30 24.42 23.40
N LYS A 589 -0.87 25.63 23.33
CA LYS A 589 -1.97 26.06 24.22
C LYS A 589 -3.34 25.71 23.65
N HIS A 590 -3.50 25.80 22.34
CA HIS A 590 -4.75 25.53 21.65
C HIS A 590 -4.49 24.62 20.46
N VAL A 591 -5.05 23.41 20.49
CA VAL A 591 -4.90 22.42 19.41
C VAL A 591 -6.27 21.94 18.94
N VAL A 592 -6.55 22.13 17.67
CA VAL A 592 -7.73 21.58 16.99
C VAL A 592 -7.23 20.51 16.01
N SER A 593 -7.64 19.27 16.20
CA SER A 593 -7.14 18.13 15.45
C SER A 593 -8.28 17.21 15.06
N GLY A 594 -8.39 16.87 13.78
CA GLY A 594 -9.43 15.96 13.30
C GLY A 594 -9.58 15.92 11.77
N PRO A 595 -10.27 14.91 11.22
CA PRO A 595 -10.30 14.70 9.77
C PRO A 595 -10.86 15.88 8.97
N LEU A 596 -11.93 16.51 9.47
CA LEU A 596 -12.57 17.65 8.81
C LEU A 596 -12.06 19.01 9.31
N VAL A 597 -11.08 19.05 10.21
CA VAL A 597 -10.52 20.30 10.70
C VAL A 597 -9.86 21.06 9.55
N ARG A 598 -10.07 22.37 9.54
CA ARG A 598 -9.44 23.34 8.63
C ARG A 598 -8.91 24.48 9.48
N SER A 599 -7.97 25.27 8.96
CA SER A 599 -7.36 26.38 9.71
C SER A 599 -8.40 27.33 10.33
N SER A 600 -9.54 27.54 9.67
CA SER A 600 -10.62 28.41 10.13
C SER A 600 -11.86 27.70 10.70
N TYR A 601 -11.86 26.36 10.77
CA TYR A 601 -13.01 25.59 11.26
C TYR A 601 -13.21 25.83 12.75
N HIS A 602 -14.41 26.28 13.14
CA HIS A 602 -14.79 26.64 14.51
C HIS A 602 -13.79 27.58 15.22
N ALA A 603 -13.15 28.49 14.46
CA ALA A 603 -12.10 29.38 14.98
C ALA A 603 -12.53 30.31 16.13
N ALA A 604 -13.85 30.50 16.34
CA ALA A 604 -14.39 31.31 17.42
C ALA A 604 -14.46 30.59 18.79
N GLU A 605 -14.26 29.27 18.82
CA GLU A 605 -14.42 28.44 20.03
C GLU A 605 -13.12 28.26 20.83
N GLY A 606 -11.97 28.50 20.20
CA GLY A 606 -10.66 28.50 20.85
C GLY A 606 -10.09 29.90 20.90
#